data_AF-A0A2V9UXD4-F1
#
_entry.id   AF-A0A2V9UXD4-F1
#
_cell.length_a   1.000
_cell.length_b   1.000
_cell.length_c   1.000
_cell.angle_alpha   90.00
_cell.angle_beta   90.00
_cell.angle_gamma   90.00
#
_symmetry.space_group_name_H-M   'P 1'
#
loop_
_entity.id
_entity.type
_entity.pdbx_description
1 polymer ?
#
loop_
_entity_poly.entity_id
_entity_poly.type
_entity_poly.pdbx_seq_one_letter_code
_entity_poly.pdbx_strand_id
1 'polypeptide(L)'
;AVFVSDLNGFKQVNDRFGHIQGNRLLKIFAAALKEACREYDYSARMGGDEFVIVAPGLHEDAAAEMVHRLEIIIGQVGQVVCGDAIAVSVSIGHAFYPADGSNTEQLLAEADRRMYNVKNSHYVKMAERHTTLRIYKLRFLIHQAHPNR
;
A
#
# COMPACT_ATOMS: atom_id res chain seq x y z
N ALA A 1 10.11 -15.03 6.70
CA ALA A 1 9.87 -13.57 6.63
C ALA A 1 8.57 -13.20 7.32
N VAL A 2 8.47 -12.00 7.85
CA VAL A 2 7.23 -11.36 8.33
C VAL A 2 7.02 -10.11 7.49
N PHE A 3 5.81 -9.90 6.99
CA PHE A 3 5.40 -8.70 6.24
C PHE A 3 4.34 -7.96 7.03
N VAL A 4 4.49 -6.65 7.14
CA VAL A 4 3.46 -5.74 7.66
C VAL A 4 3.09 -4.78 6.54
N SER A 5 1.80 -4.55 6.36
CA SER A 5 1.29 -3.75 5.26
C SER A 5 0.13 -2.87 5.69
N ASP A 6 0.01 -1.70 5.07
CA ASP A 6 -1.03 -0.70 5.34
C ASP A 6 -1.49 -0.07 4.01
N LEU A 7 -2.81 0.02 3.78
CA LEU A 7 -3.37 0.50 2.52
C LEU A 7 -3.25 2.03 2.36
N ASN A 8 -2.67 2.46 1.25
CA ASN A 8 -2.64 3.87 0.86
C ASN A 8 -3.98 4.28 0.25
N GLY A 9 -4.52 5.42 0.69
CA GLY A 9 -5.78 5.96 0.16
C GLY A 9 -7.06 5.37 0.76
N PHE A 10 -6.98 4.43 1.70
CA PHE A 10 -8.18 3.80 2.29
C PHE A 10 -9.12 4.81 2.97
N LYS A 11 -8.57 5.78 3.72
CA LYS A 11 -9.38 6.88 4.29
C LYS A 11 -10.14 7.64 3.21
N GLN A 12 -9.51 7.94 2.07
CA GLN A 12 -10.16 8.64 0.96
C GLN A 12 -11.30 7.81 0.36
N VAL A 13 -11.15 6.48 0.32
CA VAL A 13 -12.24 5.57 -0.10
C VAL A 13 -13.42 5.69 0.85
N ASN A 14 -13.19 5.65 2.17
CA ASN A 14 -14.26 5.82 3.16
C ASN A 14 -14.92 7.20 3.05
N ASP A 15 -14.12 8.25 2.93
CA ASP A 15 -14.62 9.63 2.90
C ASP A 15 -15.44 9.92 1.62
N ARG A 16 -15.06 9.30 0.49
CA ARG A 16 -15.71 9.55 -0.82
C ARG A 16 -16.88 8.61 -1.12
N PHE A 17 -16.77 7.34 -0.74
CA PHE A 17 -17.71 6.28 -1.13
C PHE A 17 -18.44 5.65 0.07
N GLY A 18 -18.09 6.06 1.30
CA GLY A 18 -18.65 5.53 2.53
C GLY A 18 -18.01 4.22 2.99
N HIS A 19 -18.19 3.90 4.26
CA HIS A 19 -17.61 2.73 4.92
C HIS A 19 -18.02 1.39 4.32
N ILE A 20 -19.18 1.30 3.68
CA ILE A 20 -19.62 0.06 2.99
C ILE A 20 -18.64 -0.28 1.86
N GLN A 21 -18.21 0.73 1.10
CA GLN A 21 -17.29 0.55 -0.01
C GLN A 21 -15.85 0.29 0.49
N GLY A 22 -15.43 0.96 1.57
CA GLY A 22 -14.18 0.62 2.25
C GLY A 22 -14.17 -0.83 2.76
N ASN A 23 -15.26 -1.29 3.37
CA ASN A 23 -15.39 -2.68 3.81
C ASN A 23 -15.33 -3.67 2.63
N ARG A 24 -15.89 -3.29 1.47
CA ARG A 24 -15.78 -4.08 0.24
C ARG A 24 -14.34 -4.18 -0.24
N LEU A 25 -13.59 -3.07 -0.24
CA LEU A 25 -12.15 -3.05 -0.55
C LEU A 25 -11.37 -4.03 0.32
N LEU A 26 -11.56 -3.93 1.64
CA LEU A 26 -10.86 -4.79 2.60
C LEU A 26 -11.19 -6.27 2.42
N LYS A 27 -12.45 -6.61 2.14
CA LYS A 27 -12.87 -8.00 1.90
C LYS A 27 -12.24 -8.59 0.65
N ILE A 28 -12.23 -7.84 -0.45
CA ILE A 28 -11.63 -8.31 -1.71
C ILE A 28 -10.11 -8.42 -1.56
N PHE A 29 -9.47 -7.43 -0.94
CA PHE A 29 -8.04 -7.48 -0.69
C PHE A 29 -7.66 -8.64 0.22
N ALA A 30 -8.40 -8.90 1.30
CA ALA A 30 -8.16 -10.04 2.19
C ALA A 30 -8.29 -11.39 1.47
N ALA A 31 -9.28 -11.54 0.57
CA ALA A 31 -9.43 -12.74 -0.23
C ALA A 31 -8.24 -12.94 -1.19
N ALA A 32 -7.85 -11.88 -1.91
CA ALA A 32 -6.72 -11.92 -2.82
C ALA A 32 -5.38 -12.14 -2.10
N LEU A 33 -5.22 -11.60 -0.89
CA LEU A 33 -4.06 -11.82 -0.02
C LEU A 33 -3.93 -13.31 0.34
N LYS A 34 -5.06 -13.93 0.72
CA LYS A 34 -5.11 -15.35 1.04
C LYS A 34 -4.77 -16.24 -0.16
N GLU A 35 -5.23 -15.88 -1.35
CA GLU A 35 -4.91 -16.60 -2.60
C GLU A 35 -3.44 -16.42 -3.04
N ALA A 36 -2.83 -15.28 -2.72
CA ALA A 36 -1.42 -15.01 -3.02
C ALA A 36 -0.44 -15.76 -2.10
N CYS A 37 -0.91 -16.18 -0.92
CA CYS A 37 -0.14 -16.91 0.09
C CYS A 37 -0.04 -18.40 -0.24
N ARG A 38 1.09 -19.03 0.14
CA ARG A 38 1.26 -20.49 0.07
C ARG A 38 0.44 -21.16 1.17
N GLU A 39 0.25 -22.48 1.06
CA GLU A 39 -0.52 -23.28 2.05
C GLU A 39 0.02 -23.14 3.49
N TYR A 40 1.33 -22.97 3.63
CA TYR A 40 2.01 -22.83 4.93
C TYR A 40 2.30 -21.38 5.33
N ASP A 41 1.88 -20.40 4.52
CA ASP A 41 1.95 -18.98 4.86
C ASP A 41 0.69 -18.61 5.65
N TYR A 42 0.82 -17.67 6.58
CA TYR A 42 -0.30 -17.17 7.39
C TYR A 42 -0.54 -15.70 7.08
N SER A 43 -1.76 -15.35 6.66
CA SER A 43 -2.18 -13.95 6.47
C SER A 43 -3.26 -13.57 7.48
N ALA A 44 -3.17 -12.39 8.09
CA ALA A 44 -4.18 -11.87 9.00
C ALA A 44 -4.35 -10.35 8.85
N ARG A 45 -5.53 -9.85 9.23
CA ARG A 45 -5.78 -8.40 9.38
C ARG A 45 -5.55 -8.02 10.83
N MET A 46 -4.67 -7.06 11.10
CA MET A 46 -4.37 -6.63 12.47
C MET A 46 -5.39 -5.62 12.99
N GLY A 47 -5.84 -4.72 12.13
CA GLY A 47 -6.75 -3.62 12.46
C GLY A 47 -6.97 -2.77 11.22
N GLY A 48 -7.90 -1.81 11.26
CA GLY A 48 -8.06 -0.79 10.21
C GLY A 48 -7.88 -1.33 8.78
N ASP A 49 -6.86 -0.86 8.11
CA ASP A 49 -6.37 -1.27 6.80
C ASP A 49 -5.00 -1.95 6.83
N GLU A 50 -4.63 -2.48 8.00
CA GLU A 50 -3.35 -3.14 8.26
C GLU A 50 -3.46 -4.67 8.15
N PHE A 51 -2.51 -5.26 7.42
CA PHE A 51 -2.42 -6.71 7.22
C PHE A 51 -1.00 -7.22 7.49
N VAL A 52 -0.92 -8.43 8.04
CA VAL A 52 0.34 -9.15 8.31
C VAL A 52 0.38 -10.45 7.53
N ILE A 53 1.57 -10.82 7.03
CA ILE A 53 1.85 -12.14 6.46
C ILE A 53 3.07 -12.73 7.17
N VAL A 54 2.95 -13.97 7.63
CA VAL A 54 4.08 -14.79 8.11
C VAL A 54 4.36 -15.84 7.05
N ALA A 55 5.56 -15.78 6.46
CA ALA A 55 5.99 -16.69 5.39
C ALA A 55 7.27 -17.44 5.80
N PRO A 56 7.14 -18.61 6.45
CA PRO A 56 8.28 -19.42 6.87
C PRO A 56 9.16 -19.85 5.68
N GLY A 57 10.48 -19.80 5.84
CA GLY A 57 11.42 -20.23 4.79
C GLY A 57 11.47 -19.34 3.53
N LEU A 58 10.75 -18.22 3.51
CA LEU A 58 10.82 -17.27 2.40
C LEU A 58 12.16 -16.51 2.42
N HIS A 59 12.88 -16.55 1.31
CA HIS A 59 14.13 -15.82 1.08
C HIS A 59 13.89 -14.44 0.45
N GLU A 60 14.93 -13.61 0.37
CA GLU A 60 14.83 -12.19 -0.02
C GLU A 60 14.27 -11.97 -1.43
N ASP A 61 14.75 -12.70 -2.43
CA ASP A 61 14.25 -12.60 -3.82
C ASP A 61 12.74 -12.89 -3.89
N ALA A 62 12.30 -13.96 -3.21
CA ALA A 62 10.90 -14.34 -3.15
C ALA A 62 10.04 -13.34 -2.34
N ALA A 63 10.66 -12.60 -1.41
CA ALA A 63 9.98 -11.53 -0.69
C ALA A 63 9.74 -10.31 -1.58
N ALA A 64 10.72 -9.94 -2.42
CA ALA A 64 10.53 -8.88 -3.41
C ALA A 64 9.41 -9.22 -4.41
N GLU A 65 9.35 -10.48 -4.88
CA GLU A 65 8.25 -10.96 -5.72
C GLU A 65 6.90 -10.91 -5.01
N MET A 66 6.84 -11.29 -3.73
CA MET A 66 5.62 -11.20 -2.92
C MET A 66 5.17 -9.74 -2.82
N VAL A 67 6.07 -8.81 -2.48
CA VAL A 67 5.75 -7.37 -2.40
C VAL A 67 5.18 -6.86 -3.72
N HIS A 68 5.85 -7.14 -4.83
CA HIS A 68 5.41 -6.70 -6.15
C HIS A 68 4.03 -7.26 -6.52
N ARG A 69 3.79 -8.53 -6.22
CA ARG A 69 2.49 -9.18 -6.42
C ARG A 69 1.39 -8.49 -5.62
N LEU A 70 1.64 -8.16 -4.36
CA LEU A 70 0.66 -7.50 -3.50
C LEU A 70 0.36 -6.07 -3.96
N GLU A 71 1.35 -5.35 -4.46
CA GLU A 71 1.17 -4.02 -5.08
C GLU A 71 0.25 -4.08 -6.30
N ILE A 72 0.43 -5.08 -7.17
CA ILE A 72 -0.44 -5.31 -8.33
C ILE A 72 -1.87 -5.63 -7.88
N ILE A 73 -2.01 -6.56 -6.94
CA ILE A 73 -3.31 -7.02 -6.43
C ILE A 73 -4.10 -5.83 -5.86
N ILE A 74 -3.51 -5.02 -4.97
CA ILE A 74 -4.26 -3.90 -4.39
C ILE A 74 -4.63 -2.85 -5.44
N GLY A 75 -3.79 -2.63 -6.45
CA GLY A 75 -4.11 -1.73 -7.56
C GLY A 75 -5.34 -2.20 -8.33
N GLN A 76 -5.41 -3.49 -8.65
CA GLN A 76 -6.57 -4.11 -9.31
C GLN A 76 -7.83 -4.06 -8.43
N VAL A 77 -7.69 -4.38 -7.14
CA VAL A 77 -8.80 -4.31 -6.18
C VAL A 77 -9.31 -2.87 -6.04
N GLY A 78 -8.41 -1.90 -5.97
CA GLY A 78 -8.72 -0.47 -5.99
C GLY A 78 -9.52 -0.09 -7.23
N GLN A 79 -9.08 -0.51 -8.42
CA GLN A 79 -9.78 -0.24 -9.67
C GLN A 79 -11.20 -0.85 -9.70
N VAL A 80 -11.37 -2.08 -9.22
CA VAL A 80 -12.69 -2.75 -9.16
C VAL A 80 -13.64 -2.01 -8.21
N VAL A 81 -13.12 -1.47 -7.11
CA VAL A 81 -13.95 -0.88 -6.04
C VAL A 81 -14.20 0.61 -6.25
N CYS A 82 -13.23 1.34 -6.81
CA CYS A 82 -13.23 2.80 -6.88
C CYS A 82 -13.10 3.34 -8.32
N GLY A 83 -12.79 2.51 -9.32
CA GLY A 83 -12.37 2.97 -10.64
C GLY A 83 -11.13 3.87 -10.55
N ASP A 84 -10.99 4.80 -11.49
CA ASP A 84 -9.87 5.77 -11.53
C ASP A 84 -10.03 6.91 -10.51
N ALA A 85 -11.06 6.86 -9.66
CA ALA A 85 -11.40 7.96 -8.76
C ALA A 85 -10.39 8.11 -7.61
N ILE A 86 -9.82 7.00 -7.13
CA ILE A 86 -8.85 6.95 -6.05
C ILE A 86 -7.81 5.88 -6.40
N ALA A 87 -6.54 6.30 -6.51
CA ALA A 87 -5.43 5.36 -6.67
C ALA A 87 -5.13 4.69 -5.32
N VAL A 88 -5.62 3.47 -5.15
CA VAL A 88 -5.32 2.65 -3.97
C VAL A 88 -4.01 1.91 -4.21
N SER A 89 -3.12 1.93 -3.21
CA SER A 89 -1.89 1.14 -3.21
C SER A 89 -1.63 0.62 -1.79
N VAL A 90 -0.49 0.00 -1.56
CA VAL A 90 -0.12 -0.54 -0.24
C VAL A 90 1.31 -0.15 0.08
N SER A 91 1.58 0.15 1.34
CA SER A 91 2.94 0.28 1.86
C SER A 91 3.29 -1.00 2.59
N ILE A 92 4.42 -1.62 2.26
CA ILE A 92 4.81 -2.92 2.82
C ILE A 92 6.22 -2.82 3.38
N GLY A 93 6.39 -3.27 4.62
CA GLY A 93 7.68 -3.54 5.22
C GLY A 93 7.80 -5.02 5.54
N HIS A 94 9.01 -5.55 5.50
CA HIS A 94 9.26 -6.95 5.77
C HIS A 94 10.55 -7.17 6.55
N ALA A 95 10.58 -8.23 7.37
CA ALA A 95 11.69 -8.61 8.22
C ALA A 95 11.98 -10.12 8.12
N PHE A 96 13.24 -10.50 8.29
CA PHE A 96 13.71 -11.88 8.21
C PHE A 96 14.29 -12.38 9.53
N TYR A 97 13.87 -13.57 9.95
CA TYR A 97 14.60 -14.31 10.98
C TYR A 97 15.83 -15.00 10.36
N PRO A 98 17.00 -15.00 11.03
CA PRO A 98 17.33 -14.29 12.27
C PRO A 98 17.90 -12.87 12.07
N ALA A 99 18.06 -12.42 10.81
CA ALA A 99 18.78 -11.19 10.47
C ALA A 99 18.19 -9.91 11.09
N ASP A 100 16.87 -9.83 11.18
CA ASP A 100 16.11 -8.66 11.63
C ASP A 100 15.49 -8.84 13.03
N GLY A 101 15.75 -9.98 13.67
CA GLY A 101 15.19 -10.29 14.99
C GLY A 101 15.20 -11.78 15.31
N SER A 102 15.29 -12.11 16.59
CA SER A 102 15.29 -13.48 17.11
C SER A 102 13.95 -13.93 17.69
N ASN A 103 12.95 -13.05 17.73
CA ASN A 103 11.59 -13.36 18.21
C ASN A 103 10.52 -12.60 17.42
N THR A 104 9.26 -12.96 17.64
CA THR A 104 8.11 -12.40 16.91
C THR A 104 7.97 -10.90 17.09
N GLU A 105 8.20 -10.37 18.29
CA GLU A 105 8.05 -8.95 18.61
C GLU A 105 9.07 -8.11 17.85
N GLN A 106 10.34 -8.55 17.80
CA GLN A 106 11.40 -7.87 17.07
C GLN A 106 11.14 -7.87 15.56
N LEU A 107 10.72 -9.01 15.00
CA LEU A 107 10.41 -9.12 13.57
C LEU A 107 9.21 -8.25 13.18
N LEU A 108 8.15 -8.23 13.99
CA LEU A 108 7.00 -7.37 13.76
C LEU A 108 7.38 -5.89 13.85
N ALA A 109 8.14 -5.51 14.89
CA ALA A 109 8.58 -4.12 15.07
C ALA A 109 9.46 -3.64 13.90
N GLU A 110 10.37 -4.48 13.40
CA GLU A 110 11.22 -4.10 12.27
C GLU A 110 10.44 -4.05 10.95
N ALA A 111 9.52 -4.99 10.72
CA ALA A 111 8.64 -4.97 9.55
C ALA A 111 7.73 -3.73 9.57
N ASP A 112 7.15 -3.39 10.72
CA ASP A 112 6.31 -2.19 10.91
C ASP A 112 7.11 -0.90 10.67
N ARG A 113 8.31 -0.78 11.27
CA ARG A 113 9.21 0.37 11.05
C ARG A 113 9.53 0.56 9.57
N ARG A 114 9.81 -0.52 8.84
CA ARG A 114 10.06 -0.48 7.39
C ARG A 114 8.81 -0.08 6.61
N MET A 115 7.64 -0.60 6.99
CA MET A 115 6.36 -0.25 6.39
C MET A 115 6.08 1.24 6.55
N TYR A 116 6.28 1.78 7.75
CA TYR A 116 6.10 3.20 8.04
C TYR A 116 7.01 4.09 7.19
N ASN A 117 8.28 3.69 6.98
CA ASN A 117 9.20 4.43 6.10
C ASN A 117 8.71 4.46 4.64
N VAL A 118 8.17 3.34 4.15
CA VAL A 118 7.57 3.25 2.81
C VAL A 118 6.32 4.14 2.73
N LYS A 119 5.45 4.09 3.74
CA LYS A 119 4.23 4.90 3.85
C LYS A 119 4.52 6.39 3.85
N ASN A 120 5.50 6.82 4.65
CA ASN A 120 5.92 8.21 4.70
C ASN A 120 6.48 8.68 3.34
N SER A 121 7.37 7.88 2.75
CA SER A 121 7.94 8.17 1.43
C SER A 121 6.87 8.24 0.33
N HIS A 122 5.84 7.39 0.39
CA HIS A 122 4.70 7.42 -0.52
C HIS A 122 3.97 8.76 -0.47
N TYR A 123 3.62 9.24 0.73
CA TYR A 123 2.90 10.50 0.87
C TYR A 123 3.73 11.74 0.58
N VAL A 124 5.05 11.72 0.87
CA VAL A 124 5.96 12.79 0.43
C VAL A 124 5.96 12.89 -1.09
N LYS A 125 6.18 11.77 -1.81
CA LYS A 125 6.15 11.74 -3.28
C LYS A 125 4.80 12.17 -3.84
N MET A 126 3.70 11.79 -3.19
CA MET A 126 2.35 12.20 -3.59
C MET A 126 2.13 13.71 -3.43
N ALA A 127 2.61 14.29 -2.33
CA ALA A 127 2.54 15.74 -2.08
C ALA A 127 3.39 16.54 -3.10
N GLU A 128 4.58 16.05 -3.44
CA GLU A 128 5.44 16.63 -4.47
C GLU A 128 4.77 16.60 -5.85
N ARG A 129 4.15 15.47 -6.22
CA ARG A 129 3.38 15.34 -7.48
C ARG A 129 2.21 16.32 -7.54
N HIS A 130 1.45 16.48 -6.46
CA HIS A 130 0.36 17.45 -6.40
C HIS A 130 0.85 18.89 -6.51
N THR A 131 1.96 19.25 -5.86
CA THR A 131 2.56 20.59 -5.95
C THR A 131 3.04 20.86 -7.37
N THR A 132 3.74 19.90 -7.96
CA THR A 132 4.26 19.97 -9.34
C THR A 132 3.11 20.18 -10.32
N LEU A 133 2.07 19.33 -10.28
CA LEU A 133 0.91 19.43 -11.16
C LEU A 133 0.15 20.76 -10.99
N ARG A 134 0.04 21.29 -9.77
CA ARG A 134 -0.56 22.61 -9.52
C ARG A 134 0.24 23.73 -10.19
N ILE A 135 1.57 23.71 -10.08
CA ILE A 135 2.45 24.71 -10.71
C ILE A 135 2.31 24.67 -12.23
N TYR A 136 2.37 23.47 -12.84
CA TYR A 136 2.21 23.32 -14.29
C TYR A 136 0.83 23.76 -14.76
N LYS A 137 -0.24 23.40 -14.04
CA LYS A 137 -1.61 23.81 -14.37
C LYS A 137 -1.79 25.32 -14.25
N LEU A 138 -1.24 25.95 -13.22
CA LEU A 138 -1.29 27.40 -13.05
C LEU A 138 -0.52 28.13 -14.16
N ARG A 139 0.69 27.66 -14.51
CA ARG A 139 1.50 28.23 -15.59
C ARG A 139 0.81 28.11 -16.94
N PHE A 140 0.17 26.97 -17.21
CA PHE A 140 -0.63 26.75 -18.42
C PHE A 140 -1.81 27.72 -18.49
N LEU A 141 -2.55 27.92 -17.39
CA LEU A 141 -3.67 28.87 -17.33
C LEU A 141 -3.20 30.33 -17.53
N ILE A 142 -2.06 30.72 -16.94
CA ILE A 142 -1.48 32.06 -17.15
C ILE A 142 -1.10 32.25 -18.62
N HIS A 143 -0.51 31.25 -19.26
CA HIS A 143 -0.12 31.32 -20.67
C HIS A 143 -1.34 31.43 -21.60
N GLN A 144 -2.45 30.74 -21.30
CA GLN A 144 -3.69 30.89 -22.05
C GLN A 144 -4.40 32.23 -21.80
N ALA A 145 -4.25 32.82 -20.62
CA ALA A 145 -4.84 34.12 -20.28
C ALA A 145 -4.10 35.31 -20.93
N HIS A 146 -2.84 35.14 -21.33
CA HIS A 146 -2.02 36.18 -21.98
C HIS A 146 -1.27 35.65 -23.22
N PRO A 147 -1.97 35.37 -24.33
CA PRO A 147 -1.38 34.75 -25.52
C PRO A 147 -0.47 35.68 -26.35
N ASN A 148 -0.39 36.98 -26.05
CA ASN A 148 0.33 37.99 -26.85
C ASN A 148 1.25 38.92 -26.02
N ARG A 149 2.06 38.37 -25.11
CA ARG A 149 3.26 39.05 -24.59
C ARG A 149 4.51 38.26 -24.93
#